data_AF-A0A6S6G6S6-F1
#
_entry.id   AF-A0A6S6G6S6-F1
#
_cell.length_a   1.000
_cell.length_b   1.000
_cell.length_c   1.000
_cell.angle_alpha   90.00
_cell.angle_beta   90.00
_cell.angle_gamma   90.00
#
_symmetry.space_group_name_H-M   'P 1'
#
loop_
_entity.id
_entity.type
_entity.pdbx_description
1 polymer ?
#
loop_
_entity_poly.entity_id
_entity_poly.type
_entity_poly.pdbx_seq_one_letter_code
_entity_poly.pdbx_strand_id
1 'polypeptide(L)' 'MTDPDAQARNRYFTLVATRLGGSAGALLGLLLIARSDATLPKVIGTALVLSALLMIAIVPRALARRWRTPPGSE' A
#
# COMPACT_ATOMS: atom_id res chain seq x y z
N MET A 1 -7.05 -20.74 19.47
CA MET A 1 -5.76 -20.76 18.76
C MET A 1 -5.13 -19.38 18.81
N THR A 2 -4.43 -19.07 19.90
CA THR A 2 -3.42 -18.00 19.93
C THR A 2 -2.14 -18.61 19.37
N ASP A 3 -2.12 -18.78 18.05
CA ASP A 3 -1.04 -19.48 17.36
C ASP A 3 -0.05 -18.45 16.79
N PRO A 4 1.25 -18.52 17.13
CA PRO A 4 2.28 -17.68 16.51
C PRO A 4 2.21 -17.72 14.98
N ASP A 5 1.82 -18.87 14.43
CA ASP A 5 1.61 -19.08 12.99
C ASP A 5 0.45 -18.27 12.42
N ALA A 6 -0.66 -18.15 13.15
CA ALA A 6 -1.79 -17.31 12.72
C ALA A 6 -1.37 -15.83 12.68
N GLN A 7 -0.56 -15.39 13.64
CA GLN A 7 -0.02 -14.04 13.66
C GLN A 7 0.95 -13.80 12.50
N ALA A 8 1.92 -14.70 12.29
CA ALA A 8 2.88 -14.61 11.19
C ALA A 8 2.20 -14.59 9.81
N ARG A 9 1.19 -15.45 9.62
CA ARG A 9 0.39 -15.51 8.40
C ARG A 9 -0.40 -14.22 8.15
N ASN A 10 -0.98 -13.62 9.19
CA ASN A 10 -1.69 -12.35 9.06
C ASN A 10 -0.73 -11.20 8.67
N ARG A 11 0.50 -11.19 9.23
CA ARG A 11 1.55 -10.24 8.84
C ARG A 11 1.92 -10.36 7.36
N TYR A 12 2.14 -11.59 6.90
CA TYR A 12 2.44 -11.88 5.49
C TYR A 12 1.32 -11.40 4.57
N PHE A 13 0.06 -11.76 4.85
CA PHE A 13 -1.08 -11.32 4.04
C PHE A 13 -1.22 -9.81 4.00
N THR A 14 -0.98 -9.11 5.11
CA THR A 14 -1.08 -7.65 5.13
C THR A 14 0.01 -7.00 4.28
N LEU A 15 1.24 -7.52 4.30
CA LEU A 15 2.32 -7.05 3.42
C LEU A 15 2.00 -7.29 1.93
N VAL A 16 1.51 -8.48 1.59
CA VAL A 16 1.15 -8.84 0.22
C VAL A 16 -0.03 -8.02 -0.29
N ALA A 17 -1.08 -7.86 0.51
CA ALA A 17 -2.25 -7.05 0.18
C ALA A 17 -1.89 -5.59 -0.04
N THR A 18 -0.95 -5.05 0.75
CA THR A 18 -0.46 -3.68 0.58
C THR A 18 0.29 -3.49 -0.74
N ARG A 19 1.15 -4.45 -1.09
CA ARG A 19 1.86 -4.43 -2.38
C ARG A 19 0.88 -4.52 -3.55
N LEU A 20 -0.04 -5.49 -3.51
CA LEU A 20 -1.10 -5.65 -4.52
C LEU A 20 -1.97 -4.40 -4.65
N GLY A 21 -2.39 -3.83 -3.53
CA GLY A 21 -3.28 -2.67 -3.48
C GLY A 21 -2.69 -1.47 -4.24
N GLY A 22 -1.42 -1.16 -4.06
CA GLY A 22 -0.86 -0.04 -4.82
C GLY A 22 -0.28 -0.41 -6.18
N SER A 23 0.06 -1.67 -6.47
CA SER A 23 0.25 -2.09 -7.87
C SER A 23 -1.03 -1.85 -8.67
N ALA A 24 -2.19 -2.23 -8.10
CA ALA A 24 -3.50 -1.98 -8.68
C ALA A 24 -3.80 -0.47 -8.82
N GLY A 25 -3.46 0.33 -7.80
CA GLY A 25 -3.60 1.78 -7.87
C GLY A 25 -2.71 2.45 -8.92
N ALA A 26 -1.46 1.99 -9.10
CA ALA A 26 -0.56 2.46 -10.14
C ALA A 26 -1.08 2.11 -11.54
N LEU A 27 -1.60 0.89 -11.73
CA LEU A 27 -2.23 0.47 -12.98
C LEU A 27 -3.49 1.29 -13.28
N LEU A 28 -4.34 1.55 -12.28
CA LEU A 28 -5.54 2.39 -12.44
C LEU A 28 -5.18 3.82 -12.86
N GLY A 29 -4.20 4.45 -12.21
CA GLY A 29 -3.79 5.80 -12.55
C GLY A 29 -3.09 5.87 -13.91
N LEU A 30 -2.31 4.85 -14.29
CA LEU A 30 -1.75 4.71 -15.64
C LEU A 30 -2.87 4.58 -16.69
N LEU A 31 -3.90 3.77 -16.42
CA LEU A 31 -5.05 3.61 -17.30
C LEU A 31 -5.81 4.95 -17.50
N LEU A 32 -5.94 5.74 -16.42
CA LEU A 32 -6.56 7.06 -16.46
C LEU A 32 -5.78 8.03 -17.36
N ILE A 33 -4.45 8.04 -17.26
CA ILE A 33 -3.56 8.86 -18.08
C ILE A 33 -3.63 8.42 -19.55
N ALA A 34 -3.56 7.11 -19.80
CA ALA A 34 -3.52 6.54 -21.15
C ALA A 34 -4.81 6.80 -21.94
N ARG A 35 -5.96 6.90 -21.26
CA ARG A 35 -7.27 7.08 -21.89
C ARG A 35 -7.71 8.55 -22.01
N SER A 36 -6.92 9.50 -21.50
CA SER A 36 -7.34 10.90 -21.40
C SER A 36 -6.65 11.81 -22.40
N ASP A 37 -7.42 12.42 -23.30
CA ASP A 37 -6.91 13.44 -24.23
C ASP A 37 -6.80 14.84 -23.60
N ALA A 38 -7.58 15.10 -22.55
CA ALA A 38 -7.59 16.39 -21.85
C ALA A 38 -6.53 16.48 -20.72
N THR A 39 -6.06 17.69 -20.44
CA THR A 39 -5.00 17.97 -19.46
C THR A 39 -5.45 17.76 -18.01
N LEU A 40 -6.69 18.08 -17.68
CA LEU A 40 -7.24 17.97 -16.31
C LEU A 40 -7.34 16.51 -15.83
N PRO A 41 -7.88 15.56 -16.62
CA PRO A 41 -7.87 14.14 -16.25
C PRO A 41 -6.47 13.54 -16.09
N LYS A 42 -5.47 14.02 -16.86
CA LYS A 42 -4.07 13.59 -16.70
C LYS A 42 -3.53 13.93 -15.31
N VAL A 43 -3.79 15.14 -14.82
CA VAL A 43 -3.35 15.58 -13.48
C VAL A 43 -3.99 14.72 -12.39
N ILE A 44 -5.28 14.42 -12.51
CA ILE A 44 -5.99 13.54 -11.57
C ILE A 44 -5.41 12.12 -11.61
N GLY A 45 -5.14 11.58 -12.80
CA GLY A 45 -4.49 10.28 -12.98
C GLY A 45 -3.11 10.24 -12.32
N THR A 46 -2.28 11.25 -12.55
CA THR A 46 -0.97 11.37 -11.90
C THR A 46 -1.07 11.46 -10.38
N ALA A 47 -2.00 12.26 -9.84
CA ALA A 47 -2.22 12.34 -8.39
C ALA A 47 -2.65 11.00 -7.80
N LEU A 48 -3.47 10.23 -8.53
CA LEU A 48 -3.93 8.91 -8.10
C LEU A 48 -2.80 7.87 -8.13
N VAL A 49 -1.94 7.88 -9.16
CA VAL A 49 -0.71 7.07 -9.19
C VAL A 49 0.19 7.42 -8.00
N LEU A 50 0.47 8.70 -7.76
CA LEU A 50 1.32 9.14 -6.66
C LEU A 50 0.76 8.73 -5.30
N SER A 51 -0.55 8.87 -5.10
CA SER A 51 -1.24 8.46 -3.88
C SER A 51 -1.16 6.93 -3.68
N ALA A 52 -1.32 6.15 -4.74
CA ALA A 52 -1.15 4.69 -4.71
C ALA A 52 0.28 4.29 -4.36
N LEU A 53 1.29 4.90 -4.99
CA LEU A 53 2.71 4.66 -4.69
C LEU A 53 3.05 5.00 -3.23
N LEU A 54 2.53 6.11 -2.72
CA LEU A 54 2.66 6.49 -1.31
C LEU A 54 2.01 5.43 -0.40
N MET A 55 0.85 4.88 -0.79
CA MET A 55 0.21 3.81 -0.03
C MET A 55 1.08 2.53 0.03
N ILE A 56 1.70 2.11 -1.09
CA ILE A 56 2.65 0.97 -1.12
C ILE A 56 3.86 1.23 -0.25
N ALA A 57 4.36 2.46 -0.19
CA ALA A 57 5.58 2.77 0.55
C ALA A 57 5.33 2.98 2.06
N ILE A 58 4.25 3.68 2.41
CA ILE A 58 3.96 4.12 3.78
C ILE A 58 3.35 3.00 4.60
N VAL A 59 2.34 2.29 4.07
CA VAL A 59 1.59 1.28 4.82
C VAL A 59 2.49 0.13 5.32
N PRO A 60 3.35 -0.51 4.51
CA PRO A 60 4.18 -1.60 5.01
C PRO A 60 5.32 -1.07 5.91
N ARG A 61 5.83 0.16 5.70
CA ARG A 61 6.76 0.81 6.66
C ARG A 61 6.09 1.08 8.00
N ALA A 62 4.86 1.57 8.02
CA ALA A 62 4.11 1.83 9.24
C ALA A 62 3.78 0.52 9.97
N LEU A 63 3.39 -0.51 9.22
CA LEU A 63 3.08 -1.83 9.75
C LEU A 63 4.33 -2.54 10.31
N ALA A 64 5.45 -2.47 9.59
CA ALA A 64 6.74 -2.97 10.07
C ALA A 64 7.23 -2.24 11.33
N ARG A 65 6.97 -0.92 11.46
CA ARG A 65 7.24 -0.17 12.69
C ARG A 65 6.34 -0.62 13.85
N ARG A 66 5.05 -0.88 13.59
CA ARG A 66 4.10 -1.40 14.59
C ARG A 66 4.44 -2.80 15.09
N TRP A 67 5.05 -3.65 14.27
CA TRP A 67 5.53 -4.96 14.73
C TRP A 67 6.89 -4.91 15.43
N ARG A 68 7.55 -3.74 15.43
CA ARG A 68 8.82 -3.49 16.11
C ARG A 68 8.66 -2.94 17.54
N THR A 69 7.45 -2.64 18.01
CA THR A 69 7.26 -2.23 19.41
C THR A 69 7.25 -3.45 20.33
N PRO A 70 8.31 -3.63 21.12
CA PRO A 70 8.17 -3.45 22.56
C PRO A 70 9.19 -2.43 23.12
N PRO A 71 8.79 -1.16 23.30
CA PRO A 71 9.41 -0.26 24.26
C PRO A 71 8.52 -0.23 25.50
N GLY A 72 8.83 -1.06 26.50
CA GLY A 72 8.06 -1.11 27.76
C GLY A 72 7.98 -2.48 28.42
N SER A 73 9.10 -3.19 28.57
CA SER A 73 9.25 -4.27 29.56
C SER A 73 10.26 -3.84 30.63
N GLU A 74 10.09 -2.63 31.15
CA GLU A 74 10.68 -2.17 32.41
C GLU A 74 9.58 -2.07 33.46
#